data_AF-A0A4Y2WC85-F1
#
_entry.id   AF-A0A4Y2WC85-F1
#
_cell.length_a   1.000
_cell.length_b   1.000
_cell.length_c   1.000
_cell.angle_alpha   90.00
_cell.angle_beta   90.00
_cell.angle_gamma   90.00
#
_symmetry.space_group_name_H-M   'P 1'
#
loop_
_entity.id
_entity.type
_entity.pdbx_description
1 polymer ?
#
loop_
_entity_poly.entity_id
_entity_poly.type
_entity_poly.pdbx_seq_one_letter_code
_entity_poly.pdbx_strand_id
1 'polypeptide(L)'
;MPTLQEKALLVKSFYPNQQNFVAAVKEFRRMIRRGRGRKQIRSSSVEDVATAVVQASSQSPHGSVSVPVVSRVLDMPYSNVRKILRRILNFYPCKIKPVHLLQDGDSEVRTTFALEFLARMVVDVTLPWDILWLHM
;
A
#
# COMPACT_ATOMS: atom_id res chain seq x y z
N MET A 1 1.53 -12.71 27.28
CA MET A 1 1.91 -14.10 27.60
C MET A 1 0.98 -15.04 26.83
N PRO A 2 1.49 -15.93 25.95
CA PRO A 2 0.63 -16.83 25.17
C PRO A 2 -0.04 -17.88 26.06
N THR A 3 -1.29 -18.22 25.76
CA THR A 3 -2.10 -19.17 26.54
C THR A 3 -1.63 -20.62 26.34
N LEU A 4 -2.07 -21.52 27.22
CA LEU A 4 -1.69 -22.94 27.18
C LEU A 4 -2.10 -23.62 25.85
N GLN A 5 -3.24 -23.20 25.29
CA GLN A 5 -3.71 -23.63 23.97
C GLN A 5 -2.83 -23.09 22.82
N GLU A 6 -2.37 -21.84 22.94
CA GLU A 6 -1.46 -21.23 21.94
C GLU A 6 -0.08 -21.90 21.98
N LYS A 7 0.44 -22.23 23.17
CA LYS A 7 1.69 -22.99 23.30
C LYS A 7 1.58 -24.38 22.64
N ALA A 8 0.45 -25.07 22.84
CA ALA A 8 0.19 -26.36 22.20
C ALA A 8 0.11 -26.26 20.66
N LEU A 9 -0.48 -25.19 20.12
CA LEU A 9 -0.54 -24.94 18.67
C LEU A 9 0.85 -24.67 18.06
N LEU A 10 1.72 -23.94 18.77
CA LEU A 10 3.10 -23.72 18.33
C LEU A 10 3.87 -25.03 18.24
N VAL A 11 3.76 -25.87 19.27
CA VAL A 11 4.36 -27.21 19.31
C VAL A 11 3.82 -28.08 18.16
N LYS A 12 2.50 -28.08 17.93
CA LYS A 12 1.87 -28.81 16.80
C LYS A 12 2.32 -28.31 15.42
N SER A 13 2.66 -27.03 15.26
CA SER A 13 3.16 -26.47 14.00
C SER A 13 4.65 -26.77 13.73
N PHE A 14 5.40 -27.20 14.74
CA PHE A 14 6.83 -27.47 14.64
C PHE A 14 7.14 -28.83 14.01
N TYR A 15 6.40 -29.87 14.40
CA TYR A 15 6.58 -31.24 13.91
C TYR A 15 6.34 -31.43 12.39
N PRO A 16 5.25 -30.91 11.79
CA PRO A 16 5.01 -31.09 10.36
C PRO A 16 5.95 -30.27 9.47
N ASN A 17 6.78 -29.39 10.04
CA ASN A 17 7.69 -28.51 9.30
C ASN A 17 9.15 -28.96 9.37
N GLN A 18 9.41 -30.25 9.60
CA GLN A 18 10.76 -30.83 9.70
C GLN A 18 11.69 -30.05 10.67
N GLN A 19 11.17 -29.64 11.82
CA GLN A 19 11.88 -28.78 12.80
C GLN A 19 12.34 -27.40 12.28
N ASN A 20 11.84 -26.94 11.12
CA ASN A 20 12.08 -25.58 10.64
C ASN A 20 11.28 -24.57 11.47
N PHE A 21 11.96 -23.96 12.43
CA PHE A 21 11.38 -22.98 13.35
C PHE A 21 10.77 -21.77 12.63
N VAL A 22 11.40 -21.28 11.57
CA VAL A 22 10.92 -20.10 10.83
C VAL A 22 9.57 -20.40 10.17
N ALA A 23 9.46 -21.56 9.54
CA ALA A 23 8.25 -21.98 8.87
C ALA A 23 7.13 -22.35 9.88
N ALA A 24 7.49 -22.97 11.01
CA ALA A 24 6.56 -23.26 12.11
C ALA A 24 5.98 -21.99 12.74
N VAL A 25 6.81 -20.98 13.03
CA VAL A 25 6.37 -19.69 13.58
C VAL A 25 5.47 -18.94 12.58
N LYS A 26 5.74 -19.04 11.27
CA LYS A 26 4.92 -18.44 10.21
C LYS A 26 3.52 -19.06 10.18
N GLU A 27 3.42 -20.39 10.25
CA GLU A 27 2.13 -21.09 10.31
C GLU A 27 1.41 -20.89 11.65
N PHE A 28 2.12 -20.90 12.78
CA PHE A 28 1.56 -20.54 14.08
C PHE A 28 0.93 -19.13 14.07
N ARG A 29 1.66 -18.14 13.55
CA ARG A 29 1.11 -16.77 13.38
C ARG A 29 -0.11 -16.76 12.46
N ARG A 30 -0.15 -17.60 11.43
CA ARG A 30 -1.30 -17.73 10.52
C ARG A 30 -2.52 -18.30 11.25
N MET A 31 -2.35 -19.32 12.08
CA MET A 31 -3.41 -19.94 12.89
C MET A 31 -3.97 -18.97 13.94
N ILE A 32 -3.11 -18.29 14.69
CA ILE A 32 -3.54 -17.27 15.67
C ILE A 32 -4.31 -16.13 14.99
N ARG A 33 -3.90 -15.71 13.79
CA ARG A 33 -4.62 -14.68 13.03
C ARG A 33 -6.00 -15.15 12.55
N ARG A 34 -6.18 -16.46 12.27
CA ARG A 34 -7.48 -17.06 11.90
C ARG A 34 -8.43 -17.16 13.10
N GLY A 35 -7.95 -17.53 14.28
CA GLY A 35 -8.79 -17.68 15.49
C GLY A 35 -9.25 -16.36 16.12
N ARG A 36 -8.55 -15.25 15.86
CA ARG A 36 -8.83 -13.92 16.44
C ARG A 36 -9.92 -13.15 15.68
N GLY A 37 -11.10 -13.73 15.45
CA GLY A 37 -12.32 -13.03 15.00
C GLY A 37 -12.18 -12.08 13.79
N ARG A 38 -11.15 -12.26 12.95
CA ARG A 38 -10.92 -11.40 11.79
C ARG A 38 -11.67 -12.03 10.63
N LYS A 39 -12.83 -11.45 10.28
CA LYS A 39 -13.50 -11.75 9.02
C LYS A 39 -12.47 -11.65 7.90
N GLN A 40 -12.27 -12.75 7.19
CA GLN A 40 -11.41 -12.78 6.02
C GLN A 40 -11.95 -11.74 5.05
N ILE A 41 -11.08 -10.85 4.58
CA ILE A 41 -11.47 -9.89 3.56
C ILE A 41 -11.82 -10.72 2.33
N ARG A 42 -13.06 -10.61 1.87
CA ARG A 42 -13.54 -11.28 0.66
C ARG A 42 -12.71 -10.74 -0.51
N SER A 43 -12.09 -11.62 -1.30
CA SER A 43 -11.24 -11.22 -2.42
C SER A 43 -11.96 -10.22 -3.32
N SER A 44 -13.21 -10.53 -3.73
CA SER A 44 -14.04 -9.65 -4.58
C SER A 44 -14.07 -8.18 -4.13
N SER A 45 -14.12 -7.93 -2.81
CA SER A 45 -14.15 -6.56 -2.27
C SER A 45 -12.84 -5.79 -2.44
N VAL A 46 -11.72 -6.49 -2.68
CA VAL A 46 -10.40 -5.88 -2.94
C VAL A 46 -10.35 -5.35 -4.37
N GLU A 47 -10.80 -6.13 -5.34
CA GLU A 47 -10.81 -5.72 -6.74
C GLU A 47 -11.78 -4.54 -6.97
N ASP A 48 -12.95 -4.58 -6.32
CA ASP A 48 -13.92 -3.48 -6.33
C ASP A 48 -13.31 -2.18 -5.77
N VAL A 49 -12.59 -2.27 -4.63
CA VAL A 49 -11.89 -1.13 -4.02
C VAL A 49 -10.76 -0.62 -4.90
N ALA A 50 -9.96 -1.49 -5.51
CA ALA A 50 -8.88 -1.09 -6.41
C ALA A 50 -9.44 -0.33 -7.63
N THR A 51 -10.50 -0.86 -8.24
CA THR A 51 -11.15 -0.28 -9.41
C THR A 51 -11.77 1.08 -9.09
N ALA A 52 -12.50 1.18 -7.97
CA ALA A 52 -13.12 2.43 -7.54
C ALA A 52 -12.08 3.51 -7.23
N VAL A 53 -10.92 3.15 -6.65
CA VAL A 53 -9.82 4.10 -6.41
C VAL A 53 -9.26 4.62 -7.73
N VAL A 54 -9.00 3.74 -8.70
CA VAL A 54 -8.49 4.14 -10.02
C VAL A 54 -9.48 5.08 -10.71
N GLN A 55 -10.76 4.71 -10.79
CA GLN A 55 -11.77 5.54 -11.42
C GLN A 55 -11.95 6.90 -10.72
N ALA A 56 -12.05 6.91 -9.39
CA ALA A 56 -12.19 8.16 -8.65
C ALA A 56 -10.93 9.04 -8.74
N SER A 57 -9.75 8.44 -8.91
CA SER A 57 -8.49 9.18 -9.06
C SER A 57 -8.42 9.88 -10.41
N SER A 58 -8.86 9.21 -11.48
CA SER A 58 -8.92 9.80 -12.83
C SER A 58 -9.91 10.96 -12.95
N GLN A 59 -10.93 11.00 -12.08
CA GLN A 59 -11.91 12.09 -12.03
C GLN A 59 -11.49 13.23 -11.09
N SER A 60 -10.46 13.02 -10.27
CA SER A 60 -9.96 14.01 -9.32
C SER A 60 -9.00 14.97 -10.01
N PRO A 61 -9.17 16.30 -9.89
CA PRO A 61 -8.23 17.28 -10.45
C PRO A 61 -6.78 17.09 -9.94
N HIS A 62 -6.62 16.44 -8.78
CA HIS A 62 -5.33 16.25 -8.13
C HIS A 62 -4.85 14.78 -8.20
N GLY A 63 -5.54 13.91 -8.95
CA GLY A 63 -5.22 12.48 -9.01
C GLY A 63 -5.31 11.75 -7.66
N SER A 64 -5.96 12.36 -6.66
CA SER A 64 -6.01 11.85 -5.29
C SER A 64 -7.45 11.53 -4.87
N VAL A 65 -7.60 10.49 -4.05
CA VAL A 65 -8.91 9.97 -3.62
C VAL A 65 -8.93 9.80 -2.11
N SER A 66 -10.03 10.24 -1.50
CA SER A 66 -10.25 10.06 -0.07
C SER A 66 -10.96 8.72 0.22
N VAL A 67 -10.57 8.08 1.31
CA VAL A 67 -11.20 6.83 1.78
C VAL A 67 -12.72 6.96 1.96
N PRO A 68 -13.28 8.09 2.46
CA PRO A 68 -14.73 8.28 2.54
C PRO A 68 -15.42 8.28 1.16
N VAL A 69 -14.78 8.81 0.11
CA VAL A 69 -15.37 8.80 -1.24
C VAL A 69 -15.53 7.36 -1.73
N VAL A 70 -14.48 6.54 -1.62
CA VAL A 70 -14.52 5.11 -2.01
C VAL A 70 -15.53 4.33 -1.16
N SER A 71 -15.63 4.65 0.13
CA SER A 71 -16.59 4.05 1.05
C SER A 71 -18.04 4.31 0.63
N ARG A 72 -18.37 5.51 0.16
CA ARG A 72 -19.71 5.86 -0.34
C ARG A 72 -20.01 5.20 -1.69
N VAL A 73 -19.04 5.19 -2.60
CA VAL A 73 -19.21 4.58 -3.93
C VAL A 73 -19.52 3.09 -3.84
N LEU A 74 -18.87 2.39 -2.92
CA LEU A 74 -19.02 0.93 -2.75
C LEU A 74 -20.01 0.52 -1.66
N ASP A 75 -20.67 1.48 -1.00
CA ASP A 75 -21.48 1.27 0.21
C ASP A 75 -20.79 0.36 1.25
N MET A 76 -19.48 0.55 1.40
CA MET A 76 -18.64 -0.24 2.30
C MET A 76 -18.31 0.57 3.54
N PRO A 77 -18.23 -0.05 4.73
CA PRO A 77 -17.81 0.67 5.92
C PRO A 77 -16.36 1.13 5.77
N TYR A 78 -16.10 2.38 6.15
CA TYR A 78 -14.79 3.05 6.10
C TYR A 78 -13.64 2.17 6.61
N SER A 79 -13.88 1.40 7.68
CA SER A 79 -12.87 0.54 8.29
C SER A 79 -12.42 -0.62 7.39
N ASN A 80 -13.29 -1.12 6.51
CA ASN A 80 -12.96 -2.17 5.54
C ASN A 80 -12.14 -1.60 4.39
N VAL A 81 -12.58 -0.48 3.80
CA VAL A 81 -11.84 0.20 2.74
C VAL A 81 -10.43 0.57 3.22
N ARG A 82 -10.31 1.15 4.42
CA ARG A 82 -9.00 1.46 5.03
C ARG A 82 -8.13 0.24 5.28
N LYS A 83 -8.71 -0.91 5.66
CA LYS A 83 -7.97 -2.17 5.86
C LYS A 83 -7.47 -2.72 4.53
N ILE A 84 -8.30 -2.69 3.49
CA ILE A 84 -7.95 -3.17 2.14
C ILE A 84 -6.82 -2.31 1.57
N LEU A 85 -7.01 -0.99 1.57
CA LEU A 85 -6.01 -0.04 1.09
C LEU A 85 -4.66 -0.24 1.78
N ARG A 86 -4.62 -0.29 3.11
CA ARG A 86 -3.35 -0.36 3.86
C ARG A 86 -2.72 -1.74 3.91
N ARG A 87 -3.50 -2.81 4.02
CA ARG A 87 -2.97 -4.17 4.30
C ARG A 87 -2.84 -5.04 3.07
N ILE A 88 -3.62 -4.76 2.02
CA ILE A 88 -3.66 -5.56 0.81
C ILE A 88 -3.03 -4.79 -0.33
N LEU A 89 -3.52 -3.58 -0.60
CA LEU A 89 -3.05 -2.74 -1.70
C LEU A 89 -1.81 -1.90 -1.34
N ASN A 90 -1.36 -1.93 -0.07
CA ASN A 90 -0.22 -1.16 0.44
C ASN A 90 -0.29 0.36 0.17
N PHE A 91 -1.50 0.93 0.03
CA PHE A 91 -1.72 2.37 -0.05
C PHE A 91 -1.69 2.99 1.34
N TYR A 92 -0.67 3.79 1.60
CA TYR A 92 -0.52 4.56 2.82
C TYR A 92 -0.94 6.01 2.59
N PRO A 93 -1.72 6.61 3.52
CA PRO A 93 -2.04 8.03 3.42
C PRO A 93 -0.77 8.84 3.56
N CYS A 94 -0.36 9.49 2.48
CA CYS A 94 0.73 10.45 2.47
C CYS A 94 0.14 11.86 2.40
N LYS A 95 0.66 12.77 3.23
CA LYS A 95 0.34 14.19 3.14
C LYS A 95 1.44 14.84 2.32
N ILE A 96 1.22 14.97 1.02
CA ILE A 96 2.09 15.79 0.18
C ILE A 96 1.73 17.24 0.51
N LYS A 97 2.68 17.98 1.07
CA LYS A 97 2.55 19.42 1.24
C LYS A 97 3.28 20.07 0.06
N PRO A 98 2.59 20.81 -0.82
CA PRO A 98 3.28 21.63 -1.80
C PRO A 98 4.09 22.67 -1.03
N VAL A 99 5.42 22.63 -1.15
CA VAL A 99 6.32 23.60 -0.50
C VAL A 99 6.25 24.95 -1.21
N HIS A 100 5.95 24.94 -2.51
CA HIS A 100 5.72 26.14 -3.31
C HIS A 100 4.51 25.90 -4.22
N LEU A 101 3.60 26.87 -4.29
CA LEU A 101 2.53 26.87 -5.28
C LEU A 101 3.14 27.28 -6.62
N LEU A 102 2.98 26.45 -7.64
CA LEU A 102 3.45 26.71 -8.99
C LEU A 102 2.76 27.96 -9.55
N GLN A 103 3.52 28.92 -10.07
CA GLN A 103 2.94 30.01 -10.86
C GLN A 103 2.68 29.53 -12.29
N ASP A 104 1.57 29.95 -12.90
CA ASP A 104 1.17 29.51 -14.24
C ASP A 104 2.23 29.81 -15.32
N GLY A 105 3.01 30.88 -15.15
CA GLY A 105 4.11 31.26 -16.07
C GLY A 105 5.30 30.30 -16.05
N ASP A 106 5.45 29.48 -15.02
CA ASP A 106 6.56 28.52 -14.91
C ASP A 106 6.21 27.13 -15.47
N SER A 107 4.94 26.92 -15.87
CA SER A 107 4.44 25.59 -16.27
C SER A 107 5.22 25.01 -17.44
N GLU A 108 5.44 25.82 -18.48
CA GLU A 108 6.12 25.39 -19.72
C GLU A 108 7.61 25.09 -19.50
N VAL A 109 8.29 25.90 -18.69
CA VAL A 109 9.71 25.70 -18.34
C VAL A 109 9.88 24.41 -17.55
N ARG A 110 8.95 24.12 -16.63
CA ARG A 110 9.00 22.93 -15.79
C ARG A 110 8.56 21.67 -16.52
N THR A 111 7.57 21.74 -17.43
CA THR A 111 7.21 20.59 -18.28
C THR A 111 8.34 20.25 -19.23
N THR A 112 8.99 21.26 -19.84
CA THR A 112 10.17 21.06 -20.68
C THR A 112 11.29 20.40 -19.90
N PHE A 113 11.63 20.92 -18.71
CA PHE A 113 12.63 20.31 -17.82
C PHE A 113 12.27 18.87 -17.45
N ALA A 114 11.01 18.59 -17.09
CA ALA A 114 10.56 17.25 -16.73
C ALA A 114 10.65 16.27 -17.91
N LEU A 115 10.32 16.70 -19.13
CA LEU A 115 10.42 15.89 -20.34
C LEU A 115 11.87 15.61 -20.72
N GLU A 116 12.74 16.62 -20.66
CA GLU A 116 14.18 16.44 -20.88
C GLU A 116 14.79 15.50 -19.82
N PHE A 117 14.40 15.68 -18.56
CA PHE A 117 14.84 14.81 -17.48
C PHE A 117 14.37 13.37 -17.72
N LEU A 118 13.11 13.16 -18.06
CA LEU A 118 12.55 11.84 -18.37
C LEU A 118 13.26 11.18 -19.56
N ALA A 119 13.55 11.93 -20.62
CA ALA A 119 14.31 11.44 -21.76
C ALA A 119 15.73 10.99 -21.36
N ARG A 120 16.39 11.73 -20.46
CA ARG A 120 17.68 11.35 -19.89
C ARG A 120 17.58 10.10 -19.00
N MET A 121 16.50 9.94 -18.22
CA MET A 121 16.28 8.72 -17.41
C MET A 121 16.16 7.44 -18.25
N VAL A 122 15.63 7.54 -19.47
CA VAL A 122 15.51 6.39 -20.39
C VAL A 122 16.87 5.97 -20.93
N VAL A 123 17.79 6.92 -21.11
CA VAL A 123 19.15 6.68 -21.60
C VAL A 123 20.08 6.25 -20.45
N ASP A 124 19.89 6.81 -19.26
CA ASP A 124 20.71 6.55 -18.09
C ASP A 124 19.85 6.39 -16.82
N VAL A 125 19.73 5.15 -16.36
CA VAL A 125 18.98 4.77 -15.15
C VAL A 125 19.72 5.11 -13.85
N THR A 126 21.01 5.45 -13.90
CA THR A 126 21.82 5.81 -12.72
C THR A 126 21.75 7.31 -12.38
N LEU A 127 21.59 8.14 -13.41
CA LEU A 127 21.50 9.61 -13.30
C LEU A 127 20.41 10.16 -12.33
N PRO A 128 19.21 9.58 -12.21
CA PRO A 128 18.22 10.04 -11.23
C PRO A 128 18.71 9.89 -9.79
N TRP A 129 19.47 8.83 -9.52
CA TRP A 129 19.98 8.56 -8.18
C TRP A 129 21.10 9.55 -7.85
N ASP A 130 22.01 9.81 -8.77
CA ASP A 130 23.11 10.74 -8.54
C ASP A 130 22.60 12.16 -8.22
N ILE A 131 21.59 12.66 -8.95
CA ILE A 131 21.00 13.98 -8.70
C ILE A 131 20.28 14.05 -7.34
N LEU A 132 19.59 12.97 -6.95
CA LEU A 132 18.85 12.92 -5.69
C LEU A 132 19.76 12.77 -4.46
N TRP A 133 20.97 12.26 -4.61
CA TRP A 133 21.90 11.97 -3.52
C TRP A 133 23.12 12.89 -3.42
N LEU A 134 23.37 13.77 -4.41
CA LEU A 134 24.52 14.70 -4.42
C LEU A 134 24.46 15.84 -3.38
N HIS A 135 23.41 15.95 -2.57
CA HIS A 135 23.21 17.05 -1.62
C HIS A 135 23.04 16.61 -0.16
N MET A 136 23.51 15.41 0.18
CA MET A 136 23.62 14.88 1.55
C MET A 136 25.09 14.80 1.98
#